data_AF-A0A5Z4ZU36-F1
#
_entry.id   AF-A0A5Z4ZU36-F1
#
_cell.length_a   1.000
_cell.length_b   1.000
_cell.length_c   1.000
_cell.angle_alpha   90.00
_cell.angle_beta   90.00
_cell.angle_gamma   90.00
#
_symmetry.space_group_name_H-M   'P 1'
#
loop_
_entity.id
_entity.type
_entity.pdbx_description
1 polymer ?
#
loop_
_entity_poly.entity_id
_entity_poly.type
_entity_poly.pdbx_seq_one_letter_code
_entity_poly.pdbx_strand_id
1 'polypeptide(L)'
;ALITPLPYVASVSNLTESNSGADQEDDDNYAERIQLSPEKLSTAGPEDSYKYWTRTANQNIKDVNVYTPAAGTVEIRCLLKNGDIPSDELLEQIGNVLSATNIRPFTDHVIPKKPDKVDYDISIKYWISTDDKSRAALIQSEVNKALEEYKLWQRSVMGRDINPDEIISRFKNAGAKRLEITSPVFTVISEIQAARERNIECTYEGLEDG
;
A
#
# COMPACT_ATOMS: atom_id res chain seq x y z
N ALA A 1 31.01 10.08 -6.82
CA ALA A 1 32.22 10.52 -7.54
C ALA A 1 33.00 9.29 -7.99
N LEU A 2 33.71 9.36 -9.12
CA LEU A 2 34.57 8.27 -9.56
C LEU A 2 35.69 8.05 -8.53
N ILE A 3 35.84 6.83 -8.04
CA ILE A 3 36.92 6.45 -7.11
C ILE A 3 38.25 6.31 -7.87
N THR A 4 38.18 5.85 -9.13
CA THR A 4 39.34 5.75 -10.02
C THR A 4 39.14 6.70 -11.20
N PRO A 5 40.01 7.70 -11.40
CA PRO A 5 39.93 8.59 -12.54
C PRO A 5 40.27 7.86 -13.84
N LEU A 6 39.46 8.07 -14.88
CA LEU A 6 39.65 7.49 -16.20
C LEU A 6 40.15 8.57 -17.17
N PRO A 7 41.14 8.27 -18.04
CA PRO A 7 41.55 9.19 -19.10
C PRO A 7 40.35 9.57 -19.97
N TYR A 8 40.26 10.84 -20.34
CA TYR A 8 39.21 11.41 -21.21
C TYR A 8 37.78 11.44 -20.62
N VAL A 9 37.59 11.16 -19.32
CA VAL A 9 36.30 11.31 -18.64
C VAL A 9 36.34 12.51 -17.68
N ALA A 10 35.61 13.58 -18.01
CA ALA A 10 35.62 14.82 -17.21
C ALA A 10 34.71 14.76 -15.97
N SER A 11 33.54 14.13 -16.09
CA SER A 11 32.60 13.96 -14.98
C SER A 11 31.65 12.78 -15.24
N VAL A 12 31.06 12.27 -14.16
CA VAL A 12 29.97 11.28 -14.20
C VAL A 12 28.92 11.74 -13.20
N SER A 13 27.66 11.71 -13.62
CA SER A 13 26.50 12.01 -12.78
C SER A 13 25.41 11.00 -13.09
N ASN A 14 24.59 10.68 -12.08
CA ASN A 14 23.37 9.92 -12.34
C ASN A 14 22.37 10.82 -13.06
N LEU A 15 21.68 10.28 -14.07
CA LEU A 15 20.62 11.00 -14.79
C LEU A 15 19.30 10.99 -14.02
N THR A 16 19.14 10.03 -13.11
CA THR A 16 17.97 9.84 -12.24
C THR A 16 18.43 9.56 -10.82
N GLU A 17 17.56 9.83 -9.86
CA GLU A 17 17.80 9.38 -8.48
C GLU A 17 17.74 7.85 -8.44
N SER A 18 18.60 7.25 -7.62
CA SER A 18 18.54 5.80 -7.40
C SER A 18 17.23 5.49 -6.68
N ASN A 19 16.37 4.72 -7.33
CA ASN A 19 15.10 4.28 -6.78
C ASN A 19 15.01 2.75 -6.81
N SER A 20 13.98 2.19 -6.16
CA SER A 20 13.67 0.75 -6.17
C SER A 20 14.67 -0.16 -5.45
N GLY A 21 15.60 0.42 -4.69
CA GLY A 21 16.41 -0.34 -3.72
C GLY A 21 15.50 -0.91 -2.63
N ALA A 22 15.76 -2.16 -2.24
CA ALA A 22 15.08 -2.80 -1.12
C ALA A 22 16.10 -3.14 -0.04
N ASP A 23 15.76 -2.80 1.19
CA ASP A 23 16.46 -3.30 2.37
C ASP A 23 16.06 -4.77 2.61
N GLN A 24 16.48 -5.34 3.74
CA GLN A 24 16.09 -6.69 4.12
C GLN A 24 14.56 -6.84 4.17
N GLU A 25 14.05 -7.90 3.51
CA GLU A 25 12.63 -8.28 3.51
C GLU A 25 12.08 -8.47 4.94
N ASP A 26 10.89 -7.93 5.19
CA ASP A 26 10.20 -8.10 6.48
C ASP A 26 9.70 -9.54 6.66
N ASP A 27 9.69 -10.03 7.91
CA ASP A 27 9.28 -11.41 8.26
C ASP A 27 7.91 -11.79 7.71
N ASP A 28 6.91 -10.91 7.82
CA ASP A 28 5.56 -11.17 7.28
C ASP A 28 5.56 -11.31 5.76
N ASN A 29 6.36 -10.50 5.06
CA ASN A 29 6.45 -10.57 3.59
C ASN A 29 7.15 -11.88 3.17
N TYR A 30 8.21 -12.23 3.90
CA TYR A 30 8.96 -13.46 3.68
C TYR A 30 8.11 -14.72 3.95
N ALA A 31 7.35 -14.73 5.04
CA ALA A 31 6.46 -15.85 5.40
C ALA A 31 5.41 -16.12 4.32
N GLU A 32 4.78 -15.07 3.81
CA GLU A 32 3.79 -15.19 2.74
C GLU A 32 4.43 -15.63 1.41
N ARG A 33 5.64 -15.16 1.10
CA ARG A 33 6.39 -15.63 -0.08
C ARG A 33 6.77 -17.11 0.02
N ILE A 34 7.06 -17.61 1.23
CA ILE A 34 7.25 -19.05 1.48
C ILE A 34 5.95 -19.81 1.23
N GLN A 35 4.82 -19.30 1.72
CA GLN A 35 3.50 -19.90 1.50
C GLN A 35 3.16 -20.00 0.02
N LEU A 36 3.47 -18.96 -0.77
CA LEU A 36 3.26 -18.92 -2.22
C LEU A 36 4.30 -19.75 -3.01
N SER A 37 5.39 -20.21 -2.38
CA SER A 37 6.49 -20.87 -3.08
C SER A 37 6.14 -22.13 -3.87
N PRO A 38 5.11 -22.95 -3.53
CA PRO A 38 4.69 -24.06 -4.37
C PRO A 38 4.18 -23.60 -5.75
N GLU A 39 3.59 -22.41 -5.84
CA GLU A 39 2.98 -21.88 -7.07
C GLU A 39 4.00 -21.52 -8.15
N LYS A 40 5.28 -21.41 -7.78
CA LYS A 40 6.39 -21.18 -8.73
C LYS A 40 6.56 -22.33 -9.72
N LEU A 41 6.07 -23.52 -9.40
CA LEU A 41 6.17 -24.72 -10.25
C LEU A 41 5.04 -24.79 -11.29
N SER A 42 4.02 -23.96 -11.14
CA SER A 42 2.89 -23.95 -12.06
C SER A 42 3.21 -23.19 -13.33
N THR A 43 3.09 -23.85 -14.48
CA THR A 43 3.24 -23.25 -15.82
C THR A 43 1.89 -22.91 -16.45
N ALA A 44 0.78 -23.25 -15.78
CA ALA A 44 -0.58 -23.00 -16.27
C ALA A 44 -1.09 -21.58 -15.97
N GLY A 45 -0.26 -20.73 -15.36
CA GLY A 45 -0.58 -19.33 -15.06
C GLY A 45 -1.70 -19.12 -14.03
N PRO A 46 -1.75 -19.85 -12.90
CA PRO A 46 -2.69 -19.51 -11.83
C PRO A 46 -2.32 -18.16 -11.22
N GLU A 47 -3.32 -17.49 -10.65
CA GLU A 47 -3.20 -16.17 -10.05
C GLU A 47 -2.02 -16.06 -9.07
N ASP A 48 -1.89 -17.03 -8.18
CA ASP A 48 -0.90 -17.01 -7.11
C ASP A 48 0.53 -17.23 -7.63
N SER A 49 0.71 -17.84 -8.81
CA SER A 49 2.02 -17.92 -9.46
C SER A 49 2.50 -16.53 -9.87
N TYR A 50 1.63 -15.73 -10.47
CA TYR A 50 1.94 -14.35 -10.82
C TYR A 50 2.27 -13.50 -9.58
N LYS A 51 1.52 -13.68 -8.48
CA LYS A 51 1.82 -13.01 -7.19
C LYS A 51 3.20 -13.39 -6.67
N TYR A 52 3.55 -14.68 -6.68
CA TYR A 52 4.87 -15.16 -6.24
C TYR A 52 6.01 -14.53 -7.03
N TRP A 53 5.93 -14.59 -8.36
CA TRP A 53 7.00 -14.06 -9.23
C TRP A 53 7.10 -12.54 -9.16
N THR A 54 5.98 -11.84 -9.02
CA THR A 54 5.94 -10.39 -8.78
C THR A 54 6.68 -10.03 -7.49
N ARG A 55 6.37 -10.71 -6.37
CA ARG A 55 7.06 -10.49 -5.09
C ARG A 55 8.55 -10.85 -5.11
N THR A 56 8.92 -11.82 -5.94
CA THR A 56 10.34 -12.20 -6.11
C THR A 56 11.13 -11.11 -6.84
N ALA A 57 10.48 -10.26 -7.64
CA ALA A 57 11.15 -9.17 -8.33
C ALA A 57 11.73 -8.13 -7.36
N ASN A 58 11.03 -7.80 -6.26
CA ASN A 58 11.47 -6.81 -5.29
C ASN A 58 10.88 -7.04 -3.90
N GLN A 59 11.73 -7.01 -2.86
CA GLN A 59 11.36 -7.30 -1.46
C GLN A 59 10.44 -6.25 -0.83
N ASN A 60 10.37 -5.04 -1.41
CA ASN A 60 9.46 -4.00 -0.93
C ASN A 60 8.01 -4.22 -1.38
N ILE A 61 7.74 -5.12 -2.34
CA ILE A 61 6.38 -5.39 -2.81
C ILE A 61 5.61 -6.11 -1.70
N LYS A 62 4.51 -5.52 -1.24
CA LYS A 62 3.71 -6.01 -0.10
C LYS A 62 2.32 -6.46 -0.49
N ASP A 63 1.74 -5.92 -1.54
CA ASP A 63 0.42 -6.34 -2.01
C ASP A 63 0.45 -6.47 -3.54
N VAL A 64 -0.21 -7.50 -4.08
CA VAL A 64 -0.22 -7.81 -5.51
C VAL A 64 -1.60 -8.31 -5.90
N ASN A 65 -2.22 -7.63 -6.85
CA ASN A 65 -3.46 -8.06 -7.48
C ASN A 65 -3.24 -8.37 -8.95
N VAL A 66 -3.87 -9.46 -9.38
CA VAL A 66 -3.81 -9.98 -10.74
C VAL A 66 -5.20 -9.84 -11.33
N TYR A 67 -5.31 -9.12 -12.44
CA TYR A 67 -6.59 -8.79 -13.05
C TYR A 67 -6.58 -9.13 -14.53
N THR A 68 -7.66 -9.73 -15.03
CA THR A 68 -7.77 -10.16 -16.43
C THR A 68 -8.88 -9.36 -17.13
N PRO A 69 -8.56 -8.21 -17.75
CA PRO A 69 -9.57 -7.38 -18.43
C PRO A 69 -10.10 -8.03 -19.72
N ALA A 70 -9.31 -8.89 -20.35
CA ALA A 70 -9.64 -9.57 -21.59
C ALA A 70 -8.88 -10.90 -21.70
N ALA A 71 -9.38 -11.81 -22.53
CA ALA A 71 -8.73 -13.11 -22.74
C ALA A 71 -7.27 -12.95 -23.19
N GLY A 72 -6.37 -13.68 -22.52
CA GLY A 72 -4.92 -13.63 -22.79
C GLY A 72 -4.22 -12.34 -22.35
N THR A 73 -4.88 -11.42 -21.65
CA THR A 73 -4.25 -10.21 -21.09
C THR A 73 -4.30 -10.28 -19.57
N VAL A 74 -3.14 -10.28 -18.92
CA VAL A 74 -3.00 -10.35 -17.46
C VAL A 74 -2.38 -9.05 -16.97
N GLU A 75 -3.15 -8.23 -16.28
CA GLU A 75 -2.64 -7.03 -15.61
C GLU A 75 -2.16 -7.39 -14.20
N ILE A 76 -0.97 -6.90 -13.85
CA ILE A 76 -0.41 -7.05 -12.51
C ILE A 76 -0.30 -5.68 -11.90
N ARG A 77 -0.93 -5.50 -10.74
CA ARG A 77 -0.84 -4.26 -9.96
C ARG A 77 -0.26 -4.58 -8.62
N CYS A 78 0.59 -3.72 -8.10
CA CYS A 78 1.21 -3.93 -6.81
C CYS A 78 1.33 -2.65 -6.01
N LEU A 79 1.38 -2.83 -4.69
CA LEU A 79 1.78 -1.81 -3.73
C LEU A 79 3.07 -2.23 -3.05
N LEU A 80 3.86 -1.23 -2.72
CA LEU A 80 5.06 -1.40 -1.91
C LEU A 80 4.72 -1.32 -0.41
N LYS A 81 5.73 -1.52 0.41
CA LYS A 81 5.67 -1.28 1.85
C LYS A 81 5.05 0.09 2.14
N ASN A 82 4.27 0.15 3.22
CA ASN A 82 3.48 1.31 3.63
C ASN A 82 2.42 1.79 2.61
N GLY A 83 2.13 1.00 1.58
CA GLY A 83 1.21 1.39 0.52
C GLY A 83 1.81 2.43 -0.43
N ASP A 84 3.11 2.39 -0.71
CA ASP A 84 3.68 3.26 -1.74
C ASP A 84 3.40 2.71 -3.15
N ILE A 85 3.27 3.62 -4.14
CA ILE A 85 3.01 3.24 -5.54
C ILE A 85 4.37 2.94 -6.21
N PRO A 86 4.51 1.81 -6.94
CA PRO A 86 5.76 1.46 -7.60
C PRO A 86 6.16 2.50 -8.67
N SER A 87 7.46 2.71 -8.83
CA SER A 87 8.00 3.52 -9.93
C SER A 87 7.95 2.77 -11.26
N ASP A 88 8.14 3.49 -12.37
CA ASP A 88 8.13 2.89 -13.70
C ASP A 88 9.30 1.93 -13.91
N GLU A 89 10.47 2.19 -13.30
CA GLU A 89 11.63 1.29 -13.33
C GLU A 89 11.33 -0.04 -12.62
N LEU A 90 10.60 0.01 -11.50
CA LEU A 90 10.19 -1.20 -10.79
C LEU A 90 9.15 -2.01 -11.59
N LEU A 91 8.22 -1.33 -12.26
CA LEU A 91 7.27 -2.01 -13.16
C LEU A 91 7.99 -2.70 -14.32
N GLU A 92 9.03 -2.08 -14.89
CA GLU A 92 9.87 -2.71 -15.91
C GLU A 92 10.60 -3.94 -15.35
N GLN A 93 11.19 -3.83 -14.15
CA GLN A 93 11.82 -4.96 -13.47
C GLN A 93 10.84 -6.13 -13.25
N ILE A 94 9.62 -5.85 -12.79
CA ILE A 94 8.56 -6.86 -12.64
C ILE A 94 8.23 -7.47 -14.00
N GLY A 95 8.06 -6.64 -15.04
CA GLY A 95 7.75 -7.09 -16.40
C GLY A 95 8.82 -8.03 -16.96
N ASN A 96 10.10 -7.73 -16.72
CA ASN A 96 11.22 -8.56 -17.13
C ASN A 96 11.18 -9.94 -16.45
N VAL A 97 10.86 -10.02 -15.15
CA VAL A 97 10.68 -11.29 -14.44
C VAL A 97 9.50 -12.08 -15.02
N LEU A 98 8.33 -11.46 -15.13
CA LEU A 98 7.10 -12.14 -15.56
C LEU A 98 7.07 -12.52 -17.04
N SER A 99 7.86 -11.84 -17.88
CA SER A 99 7.95 -12.13 -19.31
C SER A 99 8.75 -13.40 -19.64
N ALA A 100 9.50 -13.95 -18.67
CA ALA A 100 10.34 -15.12 -18.88
C ALA A 100 9.53 -16.36 -19.30
N THR A 101 10.02 -17.09 -20.30
CA THR A 101 9.30 -18.22 -20.93
C THR A 101 8.94 -19.35 -19.97
N ASN A 102 9.69 -19.52 -18.88
CA ASN A 102 9.44 -20.56 -17.87
C ASN A 102 8.48 -20.09 -16.76
N ILE A 103 8.03 -18.84 -16.79
CA ILE A 103 7.21 -18.22 -15.74
C ILE A 103 5.75 -18.08 -16.17
N ARG A 104 5.51 -17.56 -17.38
CA ARG A 104 4.14 -17.37 -17.90
C ARG A 104 3.73 -18.44 -18.90
N PRO A 105 2.43 -18.76 -19.01
CA PRO A 105 1.91 -19.46 -20.17
C PRO A 105 2.22 -18.71 -21.46
N PHE A 106 2.39 -19.46 -22.55
CA PHE A 106 2.75 -18.91 -23.85
C PHE A 106 1.75 -17.85 -24.35
N THR A 107 0.46 -18.06 -24.08
CA THR A 107 -0.66 -17.23 -24.53
C THR A 107 -0.84 -15.94 -23.75
N ASP A 108 -0.24 -15.82 -22.57
CA ASP A 108 -0.56 -14.75 -21.64
C ASP A 108 0.30 -13.52 -21.90
N HIS A 109 -0.34 -12.39 -22.17
CA HIS A 109 0.30 -11.10 -22.29
C HIS A 109 0.23 -10.38 -20.94
N VAL A 110 1.33 -10.45 -20.19
CA VAL A 110 1.43 -9.91 -18.83
C VAL A 110 1.88 -8.45 -18.86
N ILE A 111 1.11 -7.57 -18.20
CA ILE A 111 1.32 -6.13 -18.19
C ILE A 111 1.33 -5.62 -16.74
N PRO A 112 2.50 -5.31 -16.16
CA PRO A 112 2.59 -4.59 -14.90
C PRO A 112 2.07 -3.16 -15.04
N LYS A 113 1.22 -2.71 -14.11
CA LYS A 113 0.64 -1.37 -14.07
C LYS A 113 0.62 -0.83 -12.64
N LYS A 114 0.60 0.51 -12.53
CA LYS A 114 0.31 1.17 -11.25
C LYS A 114 -1.14 0.89 -10.84
N PRO A 115 -1.43 0.75 -9.54
CA PRO A 115 -2.80 0.73 -9.04
C PRO A 115 -3.53 2.04 -9.37
N ASP A 116 -4.83 1.93 -9.64
CA ASP A 116 -5.67 3.10 -9.89
C ASP A 116 -5.89 3.84 -8.56
N LYS A 117 -5.46 5.09 -8.49
CA LYS A 117 -5.57 5.90 -7.27
C LYS A 117 -7.00 6.37 -7.07
N VAL A 118 -7.57 6.10 -5.89
CA VAL A 118 -8.85 6.68 -5.47
C VAL A 118 -8.61 7.60 -4.28
N ASP A 119 -8.73 8.91 -4.52
CA ASP A 119 -8.51 9.91 -3.48
C ASP A 119 -9.73 10.06 -2.57
N TYR A 120 -9.48 10.13 -1.26
CA TYR A 120 -10.51 10.40 -0.26
C TYR A 120 -10.02 11.39 0.79
N ASP A 121 -10.98 12.15 1.33
CA ASP A 121 -10.72 13.13 2.39
C ASP A 121 -11.16 12.57 3.75
N ILE A 122 -10.44 12.93 4.81
CA ILE A 122 -10.76 12.61 6.19
C ILE A 122 -11.12 13.92 6.89
N SER A 123 -12.36 14.05 7.35
CA SER A 123 -12.84 15.22 8.12
C SER A 123 -13.64 14.72 9.32
N ILE A 124 -13.00 14.77 10.48
CA ILE A 124 -13.47 14.18 11.73
C ILE A 124 -13.43 15.23 12.84
N LYS A 125 -14.51 15.29 13.59
CA LYS A 125 -14.63 15.98 14.87
C LYS A 125 -14.80 14.96 15.97
N TYR A 126 -14.10 15.13 17.09
CA TYR A 126 -14.23 14.21 18.22
C TYR A 126 -14.25 14.91 19.57
N TRP A 127 -14.90 14.25 20.52
CA TRP A 127 -15.06 14.69 21.90
C TRP A 127 -14.53 13.62 22.86
N ILE A 128 -14.07 14.07 24.02
CA ILE A 128 -13.58 13.20 25.10
C ILE A 128 -14.57 13.26 26.28
N SER A 129 -14.74 12.16 27.00
CA SER A 129 -15.57 12.16 28.21
C SER A 129 -15.00 13.10 29.27
N THR A 130 -15.86 13.85 29.96
CA THR A 130 -15.43 14.68 31.10
C THR A 130 -14.80 13.86 32.23
N ASP A 131 -15.20 12.59 32.39
CA ASP A 131 -14.58 11.66 33.35
C ASP A 131 -13.09 11.42 33.06
N ASP A 132 -12.71 11.50 31.77
CA ASP A 132 -11.33 11.32 31.31
C ASP A 132 -10.59 12.66 31.14
N LYS A 133 -11.09 13.77 31.71
CA LYS A 133 -10.47 15.10 31.59
C LYS A 133 -8.99 15.11 31.98
N SER A 134 -8.61 14.38 33.02
CA SER A 134 -7.21 14.27 33.46
C SER A 134 -6.31 13.52 32.46
N ARG A 135 -6.91 12.72 31.57
CA ARG A 135 -6.26 11.90 30.54
C ARG A 135 -6.40 12.48 29.14
N ALA A 136 -7.04 13.64 28.98
CA ALA A 136 -7.38 14.21 27.68
C ALA A 136 -6.16 14.35 26.74
N ALA A 137 -5.01 14.79 27.24
CA ALA A 137 -3.79 14.90 26.43
C ALA A 137 -3.27 13.54 25.92
N LEU A 138 -3.35 12.50 26.77
CA LEU A 138 -2.99 11.14 26.38
C LEU A 138 -3.96 10.61 25.32
N ILE A 139 -5.26 10.80 25.51
CA ILE A 139 -6.30 10.37 24.56
C ILE A 139 -6.11 11.07 23.21
N GLN A 140 -5.81 12.37 23.17
CA GLN A 140 -5.52 13.08 21.92
C GLN A 140 -4.30 12.48 21.20
N SER A 141 -3.25 12.11 21.94
CA SER A 141 -2.09 11.42 21.36
C SER A 141 -2.44 10.05 20.78
N GLU A 142 -3.23 9.25 21.51
CA GLU A 142 -3.68 7.93 21.05
C GLU A 142 -4.64 8.04 19.85
N VAL A 143 -5.50 9.06 19.81
CA VAL A 143 -6.37 9.34 18.66
C VAL A 143 -5.56 9.69 17.41
N ASN A 144 -4.53 10.53 17.55
CA ASN A 144 -3.64 10.84 16.43
C ASN A 144 -2.91 9.60 15.94
N LYS A 145 -2.43 8.75 16.85
CA LYS A 145 -1.82 7.46 16.51
C LYS A 145 -2.80 6.55 15.78
N ALA A 146 -4.04 6.44 16.27
CA ALA A 146 -5.10 5.66 15.63
C ALA A 146 -5.44 6.16 14.21
N LEU A 147 -5.37 7.48 13.98
CA LEU A 147 -5.53 8.08 12.66
C LEU A 147 -4.37 7.71 11.72
N GLU A 148 -3.13 7.80 12.17
CA GLU A 148 -1.97 7.37 11.38
C GLU A 148 -2.03 5.87 11.03
N GLU A 149 -2.39 5.04 12.00
CA GLU A 149 -2.58 3.59 11.80
C GLU A 149 -3.70 3.30 10.81
N TYR A 150 -4.83 4.03 10.88
CA TYR A 150 -5.92 3.89 9.93
C TYR A 150 -5.46 4.23 8.50
N LYS A 151 -4.75 5.36 8.31
CA LYS A 151 -4.24 5.75 6.99
C LYS A 151 -3.31 4.69 6.42
N LEU A 152 -2.36 4.21 7.22
CA LEU A 152 -1.43 3.16 6.83
C LEU A 152 -2.18 1.88 6.47
N TRP A 153 -3.10 1.43 7.33
CA TRP A 153 -3.91 0.23 7.12
C TRP A 153 -4.77 0.33 5.85
N GLN A 154 -5.38 1.49 5.59
CA GLN A 154 -6.24 1.72 4.44
C GLN A 154 -5.43 1.68 3.14
N ARG A 155 -4.30 2.39 3.12
CA ARG A 155 -3.52 2.61 1.89
C ARG A 155 -2.59 1.44 1.54
N SER A 156 -2.32 0.54 2.49
CA SER A 156 -1.40 -0.61 2.33
C SER A 156 -1.98 -1.79 1.57
N VAL A 157 -3.29 -1.81 1.29
CA VAL A 157 -3.97 -2.92 0.59
C VAL A 157 -4.90 -2.36 -0.48
N MET A 158 -4.84 -2.92 -1.68
CA MET A 158 -5.74 -2.59 -2.79
C MET A 158 -7.12 -3.24 -2.60
N GLY A 159 -8.17 -2.67 -3.18
CA GLY A 159 -9.53 -3.20 -3.06
C GLY A 159 -10.15 -3.11 -1.67
N ARG A 160 -9.47 -2.46 -0.72
CA ARG A 160 -10.05 -2.20 0.59
C ARG A 160 -11.05 -1.06 0.48
N ASP A 161 -12.32 -1.36 0.76
CA ASP A 161 -13.37 -0.35 0.85
C ASP A 161 -12.99 0.75 1.84
N ILE A 162 -13.42 1.97 1.56
CA ILE A 162 -13.28 3.08 2.48
C ILE A 162 -14.48 3.03 3.42
N ASN A 163 -14.27 2.58 4.66
CA ASN A 163 -15.35 2.41 5.64
C ASN A 163 -15.17 3.32 6.88
N PRO A 164 -16.08 4.26 7.15
CA PRO A 164 -16.03 5.09 8.36
C PRO A 164 -16.16 4.30 9.67
N ASP A 165 -16.75 3.10 9.65
CA ASP A 165 -16.92 2.28 10.86
C ASP A 165 -15.58 1.86 11.48
N GLU A 166 -14.56 1.62 10.64
CA GLU A 166 -13.21 1.29 11.10
C GLU A 166 -12.59 2.48 11.86
N ILE A 167 -12.79 3.71 11.37
CA ILE A 167 -12.34 4.93 12.03
C ILE A 167 -13.00 5.05 13.40
N ILE A 168 -14.33 4.84 13.45
CA ILE A 168 -15.10 4.88 14.70
C ILE A 168 -14.52 3.88 15.70
N SER A 169 -14.35 2.63 15.29
CA SER A 169 -13.80 1.56 16.13
C SER A 169 -12.42 1.94 16.72
N ARG A 170 -11.49 2.40 15.87
CA ARG A 170 -10.14 2.79 16.29
C ARG A 170 -10.12 3.98 17.25
N PHE A 171 -10.89 5.02 16.96
CA PHE A 171 -10.95 6.21 17.82
C PHE A 171 -11.62 5.92 19.16
N LYS A 172 -12.64 5.06 19.17
CA LYS A 172 -13.27 4.59 20.41
C LYS A 172 -12.28 3.80 21.27
N ASN A 173 -11.49 2.92 20.65
CA ASN A 173 -10.42 2.19 21.34
C ASN A 173 -9.32 3.12 21.87
N ALA A 174 -9.06 4.24 21.19
CA ALA A 174 -8.14 5.28 21.65
C ALA A 174 -8.70 6.14 22.81
N GLY A 175 -9.99 6.02 23.13
CA GLY A 175 -10.65 6.72 24.25
C GLY A 175 -11.52 7.91 23.86
N ALA A 176 -11.78 8.15 22.56
CA ALA A 176 -12.75 9.15 22.15
C ALA A 176 -14.17 8.73 22.57
N LYS A 177 -14.97 9.67 23.10
CA LYS A 177 -16.35 9.41 23.53
C LYS A 177 -17.35 9.50 22.37
N ARG A 178 -17.26 10.54 21.55
CA ARG A 178 -18.13 10.75 20.39
C ARG A 178 -17.31 11.19 19.20
N LEU A 179 -17.75 10.78 18.02
CA LEU A 179 -17.21 11.21 16.74
C LEU A 179 -18.33 11.77 15.88
N GLU A 180 -17.98 12.74 15.06
CA GLU A 180 -18.78 13.23 13.95
C GLU A 180 -17.88 13.22 12.72
N ILE A 181 -18.22 12.32 11.79
CA ILE A 181 -17.43 12.08 10.58
C ILE A 181 -18.19 12.69 9.42
N THR A 182 -17.62 13.74 8.83
CA THR A 182 -18.16 14.34 7.59
C THR A 182 -17.62 13.58 6.37
N SER A 183 -16.37 13.13 6.44
CA SER A 183 -15.74 12.24 5.47
C SER A 183 -14.68 11.36 6.14
N PRO A 184 -14.42 10.14 5.64
CA PRO A 184 -14.98 9.56 4.43
C PRO A 184 -16.38 8.97 4.60
N VAL A 185 -17.13 8.90 3.50
CA VAL A 185 -18.37 8.11 3.41
C VAL A 185 -18.04 6.70 2.90
N PHE A 186 -18.89 5.73 3.24
CA PHE A 186 -18.71 4.37 2.75
C PHE A 186 -18.60 4.35 1.21
N THR A 187 -17.47 3.88 0.70
CA THR A 187 -17.17 3.83 -0.72
C THR A 187 -16.56 2.49 -1.05
N VAL A 188 -17.20 1.75 -1.96
CA VAL A 188 -16.70 0.48 -2.47
C VAL A 188 -15.53 0.74 -3.42
N ILE A 189 -14.42 0.02 -3.22
CA ILE A 189 -13.21 0.16 -4.01
C ILE A 189 -12.95 -1.14 -4.78
N SER A 190 -12.59 -1.02 -6.06
CA SER A 190 -12.26 -2.19 -6.87
C SER A 190 -10.92 -2.82 -6.44
N GLU A 191 -10.74 -4.12 -6.63
CA GLU A 191 -9.50 -4.85 -6.32
C GLU A 191 -8.25 -4.23 -6.97
N ILE A 192 -8.41 -3.54 -8.09
CA ILE A 192 -7.32 -2.93 -8.84
C ILE A 192 -7.00 -1.48 -8.42
N GLN A 193 -7.77 -0.95 -7.46
CA GLN A 193 -7.70 0.42 -6.98
C GLN A 193 -7.04 0.49 -5.59
N ALA A 194 -6.28 1.56 -5.35
CA ALA A 194 -5.68 1.86 -4.06
C ALA A 194 -6.22 3.20 -3.53
N ALA A 195 -6.82 3.16 -2.34
CA ALA A 195 -7.30 4.35 -1.66
C ALA A 195 -6.12 5.21 -1.16
N ARG A 196 -6.23 6.53 -1.34
CA ARG A 196 -5.22 7.51 -0.88
C ARG A 196 -5.88 8.70 -0.21
N GLU A 197 -5.40 8.98 0.98
CA GLU A 197 -5.74 10.18 1.72
C GLU A 197 -5.26 11.43 0.96
N ARG A 198 -6.13 12.43 0.86
CA ARG A 198 -5.81 13.72 0.21
C ARG A 198 -5.82 14.85 1.23
N ASN A 199 -6.99 15.22 1.75
CA ASN A 199 -7.10 16.21 2.82
C ASN A 199 -7.40 15.50 4.15
N ILE A 200 -6.73 15.91 5.21
CA ILE A 200 -6.88 15.32 6.55
C ILE A 200 -7.12 16.44 7.55
N GLU A 201 -8.32 16.44 8.11
CA GLU A 201 -8.76 17.35 9.15
C GLU A 201 -9.32 16.51 10.31
N CYS A 202 -8.61 16.48 11.42
CA CYS A 202 -9.06 15.83 12.65
C CYS A 202 -9.02 16.86 13.77
N THR A 203 -10.17 17.17 14.36
CA THR A 203 -10.31 18.27 15.31
C THR A 203 -10.91 17.80 16.62
N TYR A 204 -10.26 18.20 17.72
CA TYR A 204 -10.77 17.99 19.07
C TYR A 204 -11.72 19.15 19.42
N GLU A 205 -12.99 18.84 19.63
CA GLU A 205 -14.05 19.83 19.89
C GLU A 205 -14.33 20.04 21.39
N GLY A 206 -13.60 19.32 22.27
CA GLY A 206 -13.67 19.51 23.71
C GLY A 206 -14.19 18.32 24.51
N LEU A 207 -14.53 18.60 25.76
CA LEU A 207 -15.10 17.61 26.68
C LEU A 207 -16.62 17.57 26.51
N GLU A 208 -17.20 16.39 26.65
CA GLU A 208 -18.64 16.17 26.54
C GLU A 208 -19.16 15.37 27.73
N ASP A 209 -20.12 15.98 28.45
CA ASP A 209 -20.90 15.34 29.50
C ASP A 209 -22.05 14.53 28.90
N GLY A 210 -22.42 13.46 29.59
CA GLY A 210 -23.60 12.64 29.27
C GLY A 210 -24.05 11.91 30.51
#